data_AF-A0A3B9HKR7-F1
#
_entry.id   AF-A0A3B9HKR7-F1
#
_cell.length_a   1.000
_cell.length_b   1.000
_cell.length_c   1.000
_cell.angle_alpha   90.00
_cell.angle_beta   90.00
_cell.angle_gamma   90.00
#
_symmetry.space_group_name_H-M   'P 1'
#
loop_
_entity.id
_entity.type
_entity.pdbx_description
1 polymer ?
#
loop_
_entity_poly.entity_id
_entity_poly.type
_entity_poly.pdbx_seq_one_letter_code
_entity_poly.pdbx_strand_id
1 'polypeptide(L)'
;SPFTEKLQARNIHNSMDMCEALLQETGVAILPGAAFNRPANEFTARLATVNFDGAKALAKCETIPLDTPLPDSFTKTYCKETLDACKRIVKWLHD
;
A
#
# COMPACT_ATOMS: atom_id res chain seq x y z
N SER A 1 -3.32 -1.49 -18.00
CA SER A 1 -2.16 -1.52 -17.10
C SER A 1 -1.16 -2.54 -17.66
N PRO A 2 0.16 -2.39 -17.52
CA PRO A 2 1.12 -3.43 -17.92
C PRO A 2 0.89 -4.78 -17.21
N PHE A 3 0.13 -4.79 -16.11
CA PHE A 3 -0.22 -6.00 -15.36
C PHE A 3 -1.59 -6.60 -15.75
N THR A 4 -2.32 -6.02 -16.70
CA THR A 4 -3.70 -6.43 -17.03
C THR A 4 -3.79 -7.91 -17.43
N GLU A 5 -2.95 -8.38 -18.35
CA GLU A 5 -2.98 -9.78 -18.81
C GLU A 5 -2.64 -10.76 -17.68
N LYS A 6 -1.65 -10.40 -16.85
CA LYS A 6 -1.23 -11.21 -15.70
C LYS A 6 -2.33 -11.34 -14.63
N LEU A 7 -3.04 -10.25 -14.34
CA LEU A 7 -4.18 -10.26 -13.42
C LEU A 7 -5.33 -11.10 -13.99
N GLN A 8 -5.64 -10.95 -15.27
CA GLN A 8 -6.69 -11.75 -15.92
C GLN A 8 -6.37 -13.25 -15.94
N ALA A 9 -5.10 -13.63 -16.14
CA ALA A 9 -4.67 -15.03 -16.05
C ALA A 9 -4.87 -15.63 -14.64
N ARG A 10 -5.02 -14.79 -13.61
CA ARG A 10 -5.34 -15.16 -12.23
C ARG A 10 -6.84 -15.04 -11.91
N ASN A 11 -7.71 -14.90 -12.92
CA ASN A 11 -9.14 -14.62 -12.77
C ASN A 11 -9.47 -13.30 -12.04
N ILE A 12 -8.59 -12.30 -12.13
CA ILE A 12 -8.79 -10.97 -11.56
C ILE A 12 -9.17 -10.01 -12.68
N HIS A 13 -10.43 -9.57 -12.72
CA HIS A 13 -10.98 -8.82 -13.86
C HIS A 13 -11.33 -7.37 -13.53
N ASN A 14 -11.45 -7.03 -12.25
CA ASN A 14 -11.83 -5.69 -11.81
C ASN A 14 -11.10 -5.28 -10.51
N SER A 15 -11.29 -4.04 -10.07
CA SER A 15 -10.64 -3.52 -8.85
C SER A 15 -11.08 -4.22 -7.56
N MET A 16 -12.32 -4.73 -7.46
CA MET A 16 -12.79 -5.50 -6.30
C MET A 16 -12.02 -6.82 -6.21
N ASP A 17 -12.00 -7.60 -7.31
CA ASP A 17 -11.28 -8.88 -7.37
C ASP A 17 -9.80 -8.69 -6.99
N MET A 18 -9.18 -7.62 -7.48
CA MET A 18 -7.78 -7.32 -7.22
C MET A 18 -7.52 -7.04 -5.74
N CYS A 19 -8.34 -6.20 -5.11
CA CYS A 19 -8.19 -5.85 -3.70
C CYS A 19 -8.51 -7.04 -2.77
N GLU A 20 -9.51 -7.87 -3.13
CA GLU A 20 -9.84 -9.11 -2.43
C GLU A 20 -8.67 -10.10 -2.49
N ALA A 21 -8.17 -10.40 -3.69
CA ALA A 21 -7.06 -11.34 -3.88
C ALA A 21 -5.79 -10.88 -3.15
N LEU A 22 -5.44 -9.59 -3.26
CA LEU A 22 -4.31 -9.02 -2.54
C LEU A 22 -4.47 -9.19 -1.02
N LEU A 23 -5.66 -8.93 -0.47
CA LEU A 23 -5.92 -9.11 0.95
C LEU A 23 -5.76 -10.57 1.38
N GLN A 24 -6.38 -11.50 0.66
CA GLN A 24 -6.34 -12.93 1.01
C GLN A 24 -4.93 -13.52 0.91
N GLU A 25 -4.15 -13.12 -0.10
CA GLU A 25 -2.83 -13.70 -0.35
C GLU A 25 -1.70 -13.04 0.44
N THR A 26 -1.85 -11.76 0.82
CA THR A 26 -0.74 -10.99 1.44
C THR A 26 -1.07 -10.43 2.83
N GLY A 27 -2.35 -10.42 3.22
CA GLY A 27 -2.85 -9.73 4.41
C GLY A 27 -2.93 -8.20 4.27
N VAL A 28 -2.68 -7.64 3.08
CA VAL A 28 -2.69 -6.18 2.87
C VAL A 28 -4.07 -5.72 2.40
N ALA A 29 -4.74 -4.93 3.24
CA ALA A 29 -6.01 -4.30 2.90
C ALA A 29 -5.80 -2.93 2.22
N ILE A 30 -6.40 -2.74 1.04
CA ILE A 30 -6.54 -1.46 0.34
C ILE A 30 -7.96 -1.33 -0.22
N LEU A 31 -8.37 -0.13 -0.58
CA LEU A 31 -9.74 0.11 -1.02
C LEU A 31 -9.84 0.11 -2.56
N PRO A 32 -10.78 -0.66 -3.14
CA PRO A 32 -10.93 -0.73 -4.59
C PRO A 32 -11.40 0.61 -5.16
N GLY A 33 -10.91 0.98 -6.35
CA GLY A 33 -11.28 2.22 -7.03
C GLY A 33 -12.77 2.35 -7.30
N ALA A 34 -13.47 1.23 -7.52
CA ALA A 34 -14.92 1.19 -7.69
C ALA A 34 -15.69 1.81 -6.52
N ALA A 35 -15.18 1.71 -5.29
CA ALA A 35 -15.78 2.36 -4.11
C ALA A 35 -15.69 3.90 -4.14
N PHE A 36 -14.94 4.46 -5.11
CA PHE A 36 -14.75 5.89 -5.35
C PHE A 36 -15.25 6.32 -6.73
N ASN A 37 -16.23 5.62 -7.29
CA ASN A 37 -16.82 5.88 -8.61
C ASN A 37 -15.82 5.84 -9.77
N ARG A 38 -14.70 5.13 -9.63
CA ARG A 38 -13.86 4.76 -10.79
C ARG A 38 -14.54 3.61 -11.56
N PRO A 39 -14.34 3.53 -12.89
CA PRO A 39 -14.80 2.38 -13.67
C PRO A 39 -14.31 1.06 -13.05
N ALA A 40 -15.20 0.09 -12.91
CA ALA A 40 -14.88 -1.18 -12.23
C ALA A 40 -13.74 -1.95 -12.92
N ASN A 41 -13.70 -1.89 -14.26
CA ASN A 41 -12.66 -2.51 -15.10
C ASN A 41 -11.30 -1.80 -15.04
N GLU A 42 -11.21 -0.69 -14.31
CA GLU A 42 -9.95 -0.02 -14.06
C GLU A 42 -9.32 -0.55 -12.77
N PHE A 43 -8.13 -1.15 -12.89
CA PHE A 43 -7.35 -1.64 -11.76
C PHE A 43 -6.73 -0.48 -10.97
N THR A 44 -7.57 0.24 -10.23
CA THR A 44 -7.18 1.32 -9.32
C THR A 44 -7.56 0.96 -7.89
N ALA A 45 -6.81 1.50 -6.93
CA ALA A 45 -7.09 1.35 -5.51
C ALA A 45 -6.60 2.59 -4.74
N ARG A 46 -7.20 2.84 -3.58
CA ARG A 46 -6.78 3.88 -2.63
C ARG A 46 -6.03 3.24 -1.46
N LEU A 47 -4.83 3.75 -1.21
CA LEU A 47 -4.00 3.34 -0.08
C LEU A 47 -4.26 4.26 1.13
N ALA A 48 -4.31 3.67 2.32
CA ALA A 48 -4.27 4.39 3.58
C ALA A 48 -2.93 4.10 4.28
N THR A 49 -2.01 5.06 4.23
CA THR A 49 -0.67 4.93 4.82
C THR A 49 -0.68 5.34 6.30
N VAL A 50 -1.56 4.72 7.09
CA VAL A 50 -1.81 5.08 8.49
C VAL A 50 -1.50 3.94 9.47
N ASN A 51 -0.99 2.80 8.97
CA ASN A 51 -0.71 1.62 9.78
C ASN A 51 0.66 1.73 10.46
N PHE A 52 0.78 2.70 11.38
CA PHE A 52 1.93 2.91 12.23
C PHE A 52 1.55 3.80 13.43
N ASP A 53 2.40 3.82 14.47
CA ASP A 53 2.21 4.69 15.62
C ASP A 53 2.65 6.12 15.30
N GLY A 54 1.69 6.94 14.89
CA GLY A 54 1.91 8.34 14.53
C GLY A 54 2.41 9.19 15.69
N ALA A 55 1.97 8.92 16.93
CA ALA A 55 2.42 9.67 18.10
C ALA A 55 3.89 9.39 18.39
N LYS A 56 4.31 8.12 18.35
CA LYS A 56 5.71 7.73 18.51
C LYS A 56 6.60 8.26 17.39
N ALA A 57 6.14 8.21 16.14
CA ALA A 57 6.86 8.77 15.01
C ALA A 57 7.05 10.29 15.17
N LEU A 58 5.97 11.02 15.50
CA LEU A 58 6.01 12.47 15.68
C LEU A 58 6.95 12.86 16.83
N ALA A 59 6.82 12.22 18.00
CA ALA A 59 7.68 12.48 19.15
C ALA A 59 9.17 12.24 18.82
N LYS A 60 9.50 11.26 17.96
CA LYS A 60 10.89 11.09 17.52
C LYS A 60 11.32 12.17 16.54
N CYS A 61 10.47 12.53 15.58
CA CYS A 61 10.74 13.59 14.61
C CYS A 61 11.06 14.92 15.31
N GLU A 62 10.37 15.24 16.40
CA GLU A 62 10.60 16.46 17.20
C GLU A 62 12.01 16.52 17.84
N THR A 63 12.70 15.37 17.97
CA THR A 63 14.09 15.35 18.44
C THR A 63 15.12 15.69 17.37
N ILE A 64 14.68 15.91 16.12
CA ILE A 64 15.51 16.24 14.97
C ILE A 64 15.24 17.70 14.58
N PRO A 65 16.27 18.54 14.39
CA PRO A 65 16.09 19.94 13.97
C PRO A 65 15.27 20.06 12.67
N LEU A 66 14.42 21.09 12.58
CA LEU A 66 13.52 21.30 11.43
C LEU A 66 14.24 21.51 10.09
N ASP A 67 15.48 22.01 10.12
CA ASP A 67 16.34 22.23 8.96
C ASP A 67 17.13 20.97 8.55
N THR A 68 17.01 19.89 9.33
CA THR A 68 17.69 18.62 9.08
C THR A 68 16.70 17.60 8.54
N PRO A 69 16.97 16.99 7.37
CA PRO A 69 16.14 15.90 6.86
C PRO A 69 16.09 14.73 7.84
N LEU A 70 14.95 14.06 7.90
CA LEU A 70 14.85 12.78 8.62
C LEU A 70 15.80 11.75 7.99
N PRO A 71 16.46 10.91 8.79
CA PRO A 71 17.35 9.89 8.26
C PRO A 71 16.57 8.85 7.43
N ASP A 72 17.20 8.27 6.41
CA ASP A 72 16.59 7.26 5.53
C ASP A 72 16.06 6.02 6.29
N SER A 73 16.59 5.76 7.48
CA SER A 73 16.13 4.69 8.37
C SER A 73 14.82 5.01 9.10
N PHE A 74 14.39 6.27 9.17
CA PHE A 74 13.27 6.72 9.99
C PHE A 74 11.98 5.94 9.68
N THR A 75 11.58 5.90 8.40
CA THR A 75 10.38 5.18 7.95
C THR A 75 10.50 3.67 8.20
N LYS A 76 11.71 3.11 8.07
CA LYS A 76 11.96 1.68 8.36
C LYS A 76 11.79 1.37 9.85
N THR A 77 12.08 2.33 10.72
CA THR A 77 11.99 2.17 12.18
C THR A 77 10.58 2.47 12.70
N TYR A 78 9.97 3.57 12.27
CA TYR A 78 8.71 4.08 12.86
C TYR A 78 7.47 3.75 12.04
N CYS A 79 7.62 3.45 10.75
CA CYS A 79 6.51 3.15 9.84
C CYS A 79 6.65 1.76 9.18
N LYS A 80 7.32 0.84 9.89
CA LYS A 80 7.72 -0.48 9.36
C LYS A 80 6.57 -1.25 8.72
N GLU A 81 5.44 -1.37 9.41
CA GLU A 81 4.32 -2.18 8.93
C GLU A 81 3.67 -1.61 7.68
N THR A 82 3.54 -0.27 7.59
CA THR A 82 3.10 0.41 6.37
C THR A 82 4.06 0.17 5.21
N LEU A 83 5.38 0.27 5.46
CA LEU A 83 6.39 0.06 4.43
C LEU A 83 6.43 -1.40 3.95
N ASP A 84 6.29 -2.36 4.86
CA ASP A 84 6.27 -3.77 4.54
C ASP A 84 5.00 -4.16 3.77
N ALA A 85 3.85 -3.55 4.06
CA ALA A 85 2.64 -3.70 3.25
C ALA A 85 2.85 -3.23 1.81
N CYS A 86 3.47 -2.05 1.60
CA CYS A 86 3.80 -1.57 0.26
C CYS A 86 4.72 -2.54 -0.50
N LYS A 87 5.74 -3.11 0.17
CA LYS A 87 6.61 -4.12 -0.44
C LYS A 87 5.87 -5.39 -0.83
N ARG A 88 4.93 -5.85 0.01
CA ARG A 88 4.08 -7.02 -0.29
C ARG A 88 3.22 -6.78 -1.53
N ILE A 89 2.64 -5.59 -1.68
CA ILE A 89 1.87 -5.21 -2.89
C ILE A 89 2.76 -5.32 -4.14
N VAL A 90 3.95 -4.71 -4.11
CA VAL A 90 4.88 -4.74 -5.25
C VAL A 90 5.28 -6.17 -5.57
N LYS A 91 5.67 -6.94 -4.56
CA LYS A 91 6.03 -8.36 -4.74
C LYS A 91 4.87 -9.15 -5.35
N TRP A 92 3.65 -9.00 -4.83
CA TRP A 92 2.45 -9.70 -5.31
C TRP A 92 2.09 -9.39 -6.76
N LEU A 93 2.37 -8.17 -7.24
CA LEU A 93 2.20 -7.81 -8.64
C LEU A 93 3.27 -8.45 -9.55
N HIS A 94 4.46 -8.70 -9.03
CA HIS A 94 5.58 -9.30 -9.77
C HIS A 94 5.63 -10.83 -9.71
N ASP A 95 5.03 -11.45 -8.69
CA ASP A 95 4.80 -12.90 -8.57
C ASP A 95 3.65 -13.36 -9.48
#